data_AF-A0A4Y2IEK5-F1
#
_entry.id   AF-A0A4Y2IEK5-F1
#
_cell.length_a   1.000
_cell.length_b   1.000
_cell.length_c   1.000
_cell.angle_alpha   90.00
_cell.angle_beta   90.00
_cell.angle_gamma   90.00
#
_symmetry.space_group_name_H-M   'P 1'
#
loop_
_entity.id
_entity.type
_entity.pdbx_description
1 polymer ?
#
loop_
_entity_poly.entity_id
_entity_poly.type
_entity_poly.pdbx_seq_one_letter_code
_entity_poly.pdbx_strand_id
1 'polypeptide(L)'
;MIYRVLTHKTPYEPKPRSGRSCVTDIRSDRQIQRMVSSQKMSVREITGASQLQISKNIVHGRIIEFGYMIHAKMSRRLPLSKLHISKRLQWARNHMSCVDKWMAVLFSDEKNATSMDLTGI
;
A
#
# COMPACT_ATOMS: atom_id res chain seq x y z
N MET A 1 43.78 14.98 -5.38
CA MET A 1 42.42 15.10 -4.78
C MET A 1 42.18 16.46 -4.13
N ILE A 2 43.14 16.96 -3.34
CA ILE A 2 43.02 18.20 -2.54
C ILE A 2 42.78 19.46 -3.39
N TYR A 3 43.50 19.64 -4.51
CA TYR A 3 43.38 20.84 -5.34
C TYR A 3 41.96 21.13 -5.86
N ARG A 4 41.20 20.09 -6.27
CA ARG A 4 39.81 20.27 -6.75
C ARG A 4 38.87 20.72 -5.65
N VAL A 5 39.07 20.24 -4.42
CA VAL A 5 38.24 20.62 -3.26
C VAL A 5 38.53 22.05 -2.82
N LEU A 6 39.79 22.51 -2.92
CA LEU A 6 40.21 23.85 -2.50
C LEU A 6 39.86 24.97 -3.49
N THR A 7 39.69 24.66 -4.79
CA THR A 7 39.37 25.67 -5.82
C THR A 7 37.88 26.04 -5.90
N HIS A 8 36.99 25.23 -5.32
CA HIS A 8 35.55 25.50 -5.34
C HIS A 8 35.15 26.31 -4.09
N LYS A 9 34.50 27.47 -4.30
CA LYS A 9 33.94 28.29 -3.20
C LYS A 9 32.62 27.72 -2.65
N THR A 10 32.03 26.74 -3.33
CA THR A 10 30.79 26.06 -2.97
C THR A 10 31.10 24.66 -2.41
N PRO A 11 30.25 24.10 -1.53
CA PRO A 11 30.44 22.74 -1.00
C PRO A 11 30.63 21.72 -2.12
N TYR A 12 31.58 20.80 -1.96
CA TYR A 12 31.83 19.75 -2.96
C TYR A 12 30.69 18.73 -2.92
N GLU A 13 29.80 18.80 -3.91
CA GLU A 13 28.84 17.74 -4.17
C GLU A 13 29.43 16.76 -5.19
N PRO A 14 29.77 15.52 -4.79
CA PRO A 14 30.22 14.52 -5.74
C PRO A 14 29.07 14.21 -6.70
N LYS A 15 29.36 14.25 -8.00
CA LYS A 15 28.42 13.79 -9.02
C LYS A 15 27.95 12.36 -8.68
N PRO A 16 26.66 12.04 -8.85
CA PRO A 16 26.17 10.69 -8.64
C PRO A 16 26.93 9.74 -9.56
N ARG A 17 27.41 8.63 -8.99
CA ARG A 17 28.06 7.58 -9.76
C ARG A 17 27.03 6.90 -10.65
N SER A 18 27.39 6.59 -11.88
CA SER A 18 26.61 5.68 -12.71
C SER A 18 26.57 4.33 -12.01
N GLY A 19 25.39 3.95 -11.49
CA GLY A 19 25.18 2.67 -10.86
C GLY A 19 25.27 1.51 -11.87
N ARG A 20 25.13 0.29 -11.36
CA ARG A 20 25.00 -0.91 -12.22
C ARG A 20 23.82 -0.73 -13.17
N SER A 21 24.02 -1.06 -14.44
CA SER A 21 22.93 -1.04 -15.43
C SER A 21 21.81 -1.96 -14.95
N CYS A 22 20.58 -1.48 -15.09
CA CYS A 22 19.41 -2.29 -14.78
C CYS A 22 19.39 -3.54 -15.66
N VAL A 23 19.00 -4.67 -15.07
CA VAL A 23 18.85 -5.95 -15.79
C VAL A 23 17.60 -5.95 -16.68
N THR A 24 16.63 -5.08 -16.39
CA THR A 24 15.36 -5.01 -17.13
C THR A 24 15.38 -3.88 -18.16
N ASP A 25 14.68 -4.13 -19.27
CA ASP A 25 14.42 -3.15 -20.33
C ASP A 25 13.14 -2.35 -20.02
N ILE A 26 13.01 -1.17 -20.64
CA ILE A 26 11.84 -0.29 -20.54
C ILE A 26 10.56 -1.04 -20.94
N ARG A 27 10.64 -1.95 -21.93
CA ARG A 27 9.49 -2.76 -22.36
C ARG A 27 9.06 -3.76 -21.29
N SER A 28 10.01 -4.47 -20.68
CA SER A 28 9.72 -5.40 -19.61
C SER A 28 9.11 -4.71 -18.40
N ASP A 29 9.61 -3.52 -18.05
CA ASP A 29 9.09 -2.75 -16.92
C ASP A 29 7.63 -2.33 -17.17
N ARG A 30 7.31 -1.89 -18.39
CA ARG A 30 5.93 -1.58 -18.80
C ARG A 30 5.01 -2.80 -18.76
N GLN A 31 5.50 -3.98 -19.12
CA GLN A 31 4.70 -5.21 -19.06
C GLN A 31 4.38 -5.58 -17.61
N ILE A 32 5.39 -5.56 -16.73
CA ILE A 32 5.23 -5.78 -15.29
C ILE A 32 4.24 -4.78 -14.70
N GLN A 33 4.39 -3.49 -15.03
CA GLN A 33 3.50 -2.42 -14.59
C GLN A 33 2.04 -2.65 -15.01
N ARG A 34 1.81 -3.04 -16.27
CA ARG A 34 0.45 -3.34 -16.76
C ARG A 34 -0.18 -4.46 -15.95
N MET A 35 0.54 -5.58 -15.77
CA MET A 35 0.03 -6.73 -15.02
C MET A 35 -0.32 -6.38 -13.57
N VAL A 36 0.54 -5.58 -12.92
CA VAL A 36 0.31 -5.13 -11.53
C VAL A 36 -0.91 -4.19 -11.44
N SER A 37 -1.09 -3.31 -12.42
CA SER A 37 -2.19 -2.34 -12.42
C SER A 37 -3.55 -2.97 -12.75
N SER A 38 -3.60 -3.93 -13.66
CA SER A 38 -4.85 -4.47 -14.20
C SER A 38 -5.36 -5.67 -13.40
N GLN A 39 -4.46 -6.44 -12.79
CA GLN A 39 -4.79 -7.75 -12.25
C GLN A 39 -4.32 -7.89 -10.80
N LYS A 40 -5.14 -8.54 -9.97
CA LYS A 40 -4.76 -8.89 -8.59
C LYS A 40 -3.87 -10.13 -8.60
N MET A 41 -2.60 -9.94 -8.87
CA MET A 41 -1.61 -11.00 -8.96
C MET A 41 -0.50 -10.83 -7.91
N SER A 42 0.02 -11.95 -7.42
CA SER A 42 1.22 -12.00 -6.61
C SER A 42 2.48 -11.80 -7.46
N VAL A 43 3.58 -11.38 -6.84
CA VAL A 43 4.89 -11.23 -7.51
C VAL A 43 5.34 -12.52 -8.20
N ARG A 44 5.02 -13.70 -7.62
CA ARG A 44 5.36 -15.00 -8.20
C ARG A 44 4.57 -15.25 -9.49
N GLU A 45 3.27 -14.99 -9.49
CA GLU A 45 2.43 -15.12 -10.67
C GLU A 45 2.85 -14.13 -11.76
N ILE A 46 3.19 -12.89 -11.39
CA ILE A 46 3.70 -11.89 -12.33
C ILE A 46 5.01 -12.37 -12.97
N THR A 47 5.93 -12.91 -12.17
CA THR A 47 7.20 -13.45 -12.68
C THR A 47 6.93 -14.56 -13.70
N GLY A 48 6.06 -15.53 -13.37
CA GLY A 48 5.72 -16.63 -14.27
C GLY A 48 4.99 -16.17 -15.55
N ALA A 49 4.00 -15.29 -15.41
CA ALA A 49 3.20 -14.82 -16.54
C ALA A 49 3.91 -13.75 -17.41
N SER A 50 4.93 -13.08 -16.87
CA SER A 50 5.77 -12.17 -17.65
C SER A 50 6.63 -12.91 -18.68
N GLN A 51 6.91 -14.22 -18.46
CA GLN A 51 7.81 -15.05 -19.27
C GLN A 51 9.23 -14.47 -19.43
N LEU A 52 9.61 -13.53 -18.58
CA LEU A 52 10.93 -12.91 -18.60
C LEU A 52 11.92 -13.78 -17.81
N GLN A 53 13.18 -13.87 -18.27
CA GLN A 53 14.28 -14.50 -17.51
C GLN A 53 14.73 -13.60 -16.34
N ILE A 54 13.79 -13.24 -15.47
CA ILE A 54 13.96 -12.27 -14.39
C ILE A 54 13.59 -12.96 -13.08
N SER A 55 14.38 -12.72 -12.03
CA SER A 55 14.09 -13.25 -10.72
C SER A 55 12.95 -12.49 -10.03
N LYS A 56 12.22 -13.18 -9.15
CA LYS A 56 11.14 -12.60 -8.33
C LYS A 56 11.57 -11.31 -7.61
N ASN A 57 12.82 -11.23 -7.16
CA ASN A 57 13.32 -10.09 -6.41
C ASN A 57 13.46 -8.83 -7.26
N ILE A 58 13.80 -8.98 -8.54
CA ILE A 58 13.86 -7.85 -9.48
C ILE A 58 12.46 -7.32 -9.76
N VAL A 59 11.49 -8.22 -10.01
CA VAL A 59 10.08 -7.83 -10.17
C VAL A 59 9.57 -7.10 -8.92
N HIS A 60 9.86 -7.64 -7.74
CA HIS A 60 9.52 -7.01 -6.47
C HIS A 60 10.14 -5.61 -6.31
N GLY A 61 11.43 -5.47 -6.62
CA GLY A 61 12.14 -4.19 -6.58
C GLY A 61 11.53 -3.16 -7.53
N ARG A 62 11.21 -3.55 -8.76
CA ARG A 62 10.55 -2.67 -9.74
C ARG A 62 9.19 -2.20 -9.28
N ILE A 63 8.38 -3.10 -8.72
CA ILE A 63 7.04 -2.75 -8.23
C ILE A 63 7.13 -1.71 -7.09
N ILE A 64 8.12 -1.83 -6.20
CA ILE A 64 8.37 -0.87 -5.12
C ILE A 64 8.88 0.46 -5.68
N GLU A 65 9.86 0.42 -6.59
CA GLU A 65 10.45 1.60 -7.23
C GLU A 65 9.39 2.44 -7.97
N PHE A 66 8.46 1.78 -8.67
CA PHE A 66 7.33 2.43 -9.33
C PHE A 66 6.19 2.82 -8.37
N GLY A 67 6.26 2.47 -7.09
CA GLY A 67 5.25 2.85 -6.08
C GLY A 67 3.90 2.14 -6.21
N TYR A 68 3.81 1.04 -6.97
CA TYR A 68 2.54 0.35 -7.21
C TYR A 68 2.11 -0.59 -6.09
N MET A 69 3.05 -1.09 -5.28
CA MET A 69 2.72 -1.94 -4.13
C MET A 69 2.67 -1.10 -2.85
N ILE A 70 1.46 -0.71 -2.46
CA ILE A 70 1.20 -0.19 -1.13
C ILE A 70 1.07 -1.39 -0.20
N HIS A 71 2.00 -1.56 0.74
CA HIS A 71 1.86 -2.55 1.80
C HIS A 71 0.71 -2.11 2.73
N ALA A 72 -0.50 -2.57 2.43
CA ALA A 72 -1.65 -2.35 3.28
C ALA A 72 -1.89 -3.61 4.12
N LYS A 73 -1.73 -3.50 5.43
CA LYS A 73 -2.19 -4.55 6.35
C LYS A 73 -3.69 -4.69 6.16
N MET A 74 -4.12 -5.86 5.69
CA MET A 74 -5.54 -6.11 5.46
C MET A 74 -6.29 -5.94 6.79
N SER A 75 -7.23 -5.01 6.85
CA SER A 75 -8.04 -4.85 8.05
C SER A 75 -8.77 -6.16 8.30
N ARG A 76 -8.69 -6.70 9.52
CA ARG A 76 -9.41 -7.92 9.93
C ARG A 76 -10.92 -7.65 10.00
N ARG A 77 -11.55 -7.46 8.85
CA ARG A 77 -13.00 -7.28 8.71
C ARG A 77 -13.57 -8.59 8.19
N LEU A 78 -14.64 -9.05 8.83
CA LEU A 78 -15.40 -10.19 8.31
C LEU A 78 -15.89 -9.86 6.89
N PRO A 79 -15.76 -10.80 5.94
CA PRO A 79 -16.23 -10.57 4.59
C PRO A 79 -17.73 -10.30 4.61
N LEU A 80 -18.14 -9.16 4.05
CA LEU A 80 -19.55 -8.81 3.93
C LEU A 80 -20.13 -9.56 2.72
N SER A 81 -21.21 -10.30 2.96
CA SER A 81 -22.03 -10.85 1.87
C SER A 81 -22.73 -9.72 1.12
N LYS A 82 -23.15 -9.97 -0.13
CA LYS A 82 -23.95 -9.01 -0.91
C LYS A 82 -25.21 -8.56 -0.16
N LEU A 83 -25.81 -9.47 0.60
CA LEU A 83 -26.98 -9.18 1.45
C LEU A 83 -26.64 -8.23 2.61
N HIS A 84 -25.47 -8.40 3.25
CA HIS A 84 -25.03 -7.47 4.31
C HIS A 84 -24.82 -6.07 3.74
N ILE A 85 -24.22 -5.97 2.54
CA ILE A 85 -23.97 -4.70 1.87
C ILE A 85 -25.28 -3.99 1.55
N SER A 86 -26.25 -4.68 0.94
CA SER A 86 -27.54 -4.08 0.58
C SER A 86 -28.33 -3.61 1.80
N LYS A 87 -28.42 -4.43 2.85
CA LYS A 87 -29.12 -4.06 4.11
C LYS A 87 -28.49 -2.85 4.78
N ARG A 88 -27.16 -2.82 4.90
CA ARG A 88 -26.44 -1.68 5.51
C ARG A 88 -26.61 -0.40 4.69
N LEU A 89 -26.55 -0.50 3.35
CA LEU A 89 -26.74 0.65 2.47
C LEU A 89 -28.17 1.19 2.54
N GLN A 90 -29.17 0.31 2.55
CA GLN A 90 -30.56 0.69 2.70
C GLN A 90 -30.80 1.36 4.06
N TRP A 91 -30.26 0.79 5.14
CA TRP A 91 -30.34 1.41 6.46
C TRP A 91 -29.72 2.81 6.47
N ALA A 92 -28.52 2.99 5.88
CA ALA A 92 -27.87 4.29 5.80
C ALA A 92 -28.75 5.31 5.05
N ARG A 93 -29.24 4.96 3.86
CA ARG A 93 -30.13 5.84 3.07
C ARG A 93 -31.37 6.27 3.84
N ASN A 94 -31.97 5.36 4.61
CA ASN A 94 -33.18 5.63 5.39
C ASN A 94 -32.93 6.57 6.59
N HIS A 95 -31.70 6.64 7.10
CA HIS A 95 -31.36 7.40 8.31
C HIS A 95 -30.42 8.60 8.05
N MET A 96 -29.99 8.82 6.78
CA MET A 96 -29.12 9.94 6.39
C MET A 96 -29.78 11.32 6.54
N SER A 97 -31.08 11.44 6.28
CA SER A 97 -31.79 12.73 6.32
C SER A 97 -32.24 13.14 7.74
N CYS A 98 -31.90 12.38 8.77
CA CYS A 98 -32.50 12.51 10.10
C CYS A 98 -31.52 12.99 11.17
N VAL A 99 -30.89 14.14 10.92
CA VAL A 99 -29.91 14.77 11.83
C VAL A 99 -30.49 15.01 13.23
N ASP A 100 -31.71 15.54 13.31
CA ASP A 100 -32.34 15.89 14.59
C ASP A 100 -32.66 14.67 15.46
N LYS A 101 -32.97 13.52 14.85
CA LYS A 101 -33.27 12.29 15.61
C LYS A 101 -32.02 11.65 16.20
N TRP A 102 -30.84 11.87 15.60
CA TRP A 102 -29.58 11.34 16.16
C TRP A 102 -29.25 11.93 17.54
N MET A 103 -29.72 13.14 17.84
CA MET A 103 -29.49 13.79 19.14
C MET A 103 -30.19 13.07 20.30
N ALA A 104 -31.21 12.26 20.02
CA ALA A 104 -31.92 11.46 21.02
C ALA A 104 -31.46 9.98 21.09
N VAL A 105 -30.54 9.56 20.21
CA VAL A 105 -30.08 8.16 20.14
C VAL A 105 -28.92 7.95 21.10
N LEU A 106 -29.11 7.08 22.09
CA LEU A 106 -28.04 6.56 22.93
C LEU A 106 -27.52 5.24 22.34
N PHE A 107 -26.22 5.15 22.07
CA PHE A 107 -25.59 3.91 21.63
C PHE A 107 -24.93 3.18 22.80
N SER A 108 -25.17 1.89 22.90
CA SER A 108 -24.47 0.97 23.81
C SER A 108 -23.96 -0.24 23.02
N ASP A 109 -22.74 -0.67 23.31
CA ASP A 109 -22.16 -1.91 22.80
C ASP A 109 -21.41 -2.61 23.93
N GLU A 110 -21.40 -3.93 23.92
CA GLU A 110 -20.72 -4.72 24.93
C GLU A 110 -19.25 -4.88 24.51
N LYS A 111 -18.37 -4.13 25.17
CA LYS A 111 -16.93 -4.36 25.05
C LYS A 111 -16.49 -5.31 26.15
N ASN A 112 -15.99 -6.48 25.76
CA ASN A 112 -15.27 -7.36 26.68
C ASN A 112 -14.00 -6.63 27.17
N ALA A 113 -14.04 -6.10 28.39
CA ALA A 113 -12.85 -5.58 29.06
C ALA A 113 -11.90 -6.76 29.29
N THR A 114 -10.77 -6.77 28.61
CA THR A 114 -9.68 -7.68 28.97
C THR A 114 -9.19 -7.23 30.34
N SER A 115 -9.40 -8.04 31.37
CA SER A 115 -9.09 -7.73 32.76
C SER A 115 -7.58 -7.62 32.99
N MET A 116 -6.97 -6.51 32.60
CA MET A 116 -5.63 -6.09 32.99
C MET A 116 -5.65 -4.57 32.95
N ASP A 117 -5.91 -3.94 34.10
CA ASP A 117 -5.56 -2.55 34.48
C ASP A 117 -6.39 -2.12 35.71
N LEU A 118 -6.44 -2.98 36.75
CA LEU A 118 -6.91 -2.62 38.09
C LEU A 118 -5.84 -2.99 39.11
N THR A 119 -4.65 -2.42 38.97
CA THR A 119 -3.68 -2.28 40.06
C THR A 119 -2.78 -1.10 39.77
N GLY A 120 -3.08 0.03 40.39
CA GLY A 120 -2.34 1.28 40.24
C GLY A 120 -2.97 2.43 41.02
N ILE A 121 -3.22 2.20 42.31
CA ILE A 121 -3.28 3.26 43.33
C ILE A 121 -2.08 3.03 44.24
#